data_AF-A0A0F6B7V4-F1
#
_entry.id   AF-A0A0F6B7V4-F1
#
_cell.length_a   1.000
_cell.length_b   1.000
_cell.length_c   1.000
_cell.angle_alpha   90.00
_cell.angle_beta   90.00
_cell.angle_gamma   90.00
#
_symmetry.space_group_name_H-M   'P 1'
#
loop_
_entity.id
_entity.type
_entity.pdbx_description
1 polymer ?
#
loop_
_entity_poly.entity_id
_entity_poly.type
_entity_poly.pdbx_seq_one_letter_code
_entity_poly.pdbx_strand_id
1 'polypeptide(L)'
;MESVALSHTTRWGMLLTGLLQGVLCYLLMAWLVPQNSDWLFYGMPATIALSSMLLLTVVSFKQRALWGWLGLIFVVVLAMSGWLKWQVETVEKWRLAELLWLYGLRLVLMAMLVLPWMQYQLHSQTGSARYPQFYLRLWHNVLTLFIVLVANGLFWLVLLLWSALFRLVGIRFFSTLFFETEAFIYVTIGLITALAVILARTQSRLVAAVQKLLTLIATGLLPVVSLLALLFIVTLPFTGLEAISARVSAAGLLSTLTLMLLLLVAIVNEPQKRVLPYPRVLRGMISASLCVAPIYMLLAGWALWVRIQQYGWTPDRLYGALTVSVLLVWSFGYLIGLLRRGRDPGEWQGKVILSVSLLTLVILLLLASPVLDVWRISVNSHMARYHSGKITADQISLYMLDHSGKPGQEALKSLRDDEAFTQNRKRNRELMTFLQRNKVSPTADDLARVVMIAPGSQKPDAAFWAFVKEQSYSDDSCLEPDACVLVSQDLNGDGQPEQVLYNFIVAESQVYGLKEGKWTQKAFARLPDGFSKTQLLHAIAGHRLDSAPKAWRDIIVDGQRLDVDYYNE
;
A
#
# COMPACT_ATOMS: atom_id res chain seq x y z
N MET A 1 31.77 -7.17 -24.95
CA MET A 1 31.38 -6.31 -23.82
C MET A 1 32.65 -5.85 -23.16
N GLU A 2 33.14 -4.67 -23.50
CA GLU A 2 34.18 -4.04 -22.69
C GLU A 2 33.53 -3.64 -21.37
N SER A 3 33.96 -4.27 -20.28
CA SER A 3 33.67 -3.78 -18.95
C SER A 3 34.20 -2.36 -18.89
N VAL A 4 33.33 -1.35 -18.76
CA VAL A 4 33.78 -0.03 -18.31
C VAL A 4 34.32 -0.27 -16.91
N ALA A 5 35.64 -0.50 -16.80
CA ALA A 5 36.28 -0.83 -15.56
C ALA A 5 36.14 0.40 -14.65
N LEU A 6 35.17 0.33 -13.73
CA LEU A 6 34.98 1.35 -12.70
C LEU A 6 36.34 1.57 -12.03
N SER A 7 36.88 2.77 -12.16
CA SER A 7 38.15 3.14 -11.53
C SER A 7 38.04 2.94 -10.02
N HIS A 8 39.17 2.65 -9.38
CA HIS A 8 39.22 2.51 -7.92
C HIS A 8 38.61 3.74 -7.22
N THR A 9 38.91 4.94 -7.72
CA THR A 9 38.35 6.22 -7.22
C THR A 9 36.82 6.30 -7.35
N THR A 10 36.25 5.77 -8.43
CA THR A 10 34.78 5.79 -8.64
C THR A 10 34.10 4.82 -7.68
N ARG A 11 34.70 3.65 -7.42
CA ARG A 11 34.16 2.68 -6.44
C ARG A 11 34.14 3.23 -5.02
N TRP A 12 35.22 3.91 -4.61
CA TRP A 12 35.26 4.61 -3.31
C TRP A 12 34.22 5.73 -3.23
N GLY A 13 34.05 6.50 -4.31
CA GLY A 13 33.00 7.51 -4.39
C GLY A 13 31.59 6.90 -4.25
N MET A 14 31.33 5.75 -4.88
CA MET A 14 30.06 5.04 -4.74
C MET A 14 29.82 4.55 -3.31
N LEU A 15 30.84 3.97 -2.66
CA LEU A 15 30.75 3.53 -1.27
C LEU A 15 30.44 4.72 -0.33
N LEU A 16 31.15 5.83 -0.52
CA LEU A 16 30.91 7.07 0.22
C LEU A 16 29.49 7.59 0.00
N THR A 17 28.95 7.53 -1.23
CA THR A 17 27.58 7.96 -1.50
C THR A 17 26.53 7.11 -0.80
N GLY A 18 26.72 5.79 -0.67
CA GLY A 18 25.82 4.92 0.10
C GLY A 18 25.88 5.18 1.60
N LEU A 19 27.08 5.39 2.15
CA LEU A 19 27.27 5.77 3.54
C LEU A 19 26.63 7.13 3.85
N LEU A 20 26.92 8.14 3.03
CA LEU A 20 26.33 9.48 3.16
C LEU A 20 24.80 9.44 3.04
N GLN A 21 24.26 8.63 2.12
CA GLN A 21 22.81 8.42 2.01
C GLN A 21 22.26 7.89 3.34
N GLY A 22 22.87 6.84 3.90
CA GLY A 22 22.40 6.23 5.14
C GLY A 22 22.48 7.19 6.34
N VAL A 23 23.58 7.95 6.46
CA VAL A 23 23.74 8.99 7.50
C VAL A 23 22.72 10.10 7.31
N LEU A 24 22.48 10.57 6.08
CA LEU A 24 21.53 11.63 5.79
C LEU A 24 20.09 11.18 6.08
N CYS A 25 19.71 9.96 5.71
CA CYS A 25 18.41 9.38 6.07
C CYS A 25 18.22 9.28 7.58
N TYR A 26 19.26 8.88 8.32
CA TYR A 26 19.21 8.87 9.79
C TYR A 26 19.03 10.28 10.36
N LEU A 27 19.83 11.27 9.92
CA LEU A 27 19.69 12.66 10.39
C LEU A 27 18.31 13.24 10.05
N LEU A 28 17.78 12.91 8.87
CA LEU A 28 16.43 13.29 8.49
C LEU A 28 15.41 12.73 9.46
N MET A 29 15.44 11.43 9.74
CA MET A 29 14.45 10.75 10.58
C MET A 29 14.57 11.09 12.07
N ALA A 30 15.79 11.14 12.60
CA ALA A 30 16.02 11.33 14.04
C ALA A 30 15.96 12.81 14.48
N TRP A 31 16.30 13.77 13.60
CA TRP A 31 16.41 15.18 13.98
C TRP A 31 15.45 16.10 13.22
N LEU A 32 15.34 15.97 11.90
CA LEU A 32 14.61 16.94 11.07
C LEU A 32 13.09 16.65 11.02
N VAL A 33 12.71 15.38 10.86
CA VAL A 33 11.29 14.95 10.80
C VAL A 33 10.54 15.23 12.10
N PRO A 34 11.10 15.02 13.32
CA PRO A 34 10.42 15.39 14.56
C PRO A 34 10.18 16.90 14.71
N GLN A 35 11.06 17.73 14.15
CA GLN A 35 10.90 19.19 14.17
C GLN A 35 9.92 19.69 13.11
N ASN A 36 9.99 19.13 11.90
CA ASN A 36 9.07 19.43 10.82
C ASN A 36 8.82 18.18 9.96
N SER A 37 7.58 17.69 9.98
CA SER A 37 7.15 16.53 9.20
C SER A 37 7.33 16.68 7.69
N ASP A 38 7.51 17.90 7.19
CA ASP A 38 7.76 18.18 5.77
C ASP A 38 9.00 17.47 5.23
N TRP A 39 10.03 17.29 6.07
CA TRP A 39 11.26 16.60 5.69
C TRP A 39 11.03 15.15 5.28
N LEU A 40 9.94 14.54 5.73
CA LEU A 40 9.54 13.20 5.33
C LEU A 40 9.10 13.14 3.86
N PHE A 41 8.46 14.21 3.36
CA PHE A 41 7.99 14.29 1.98
C PHE A 41 9.08 14.75 1.02
N TYR A 42 9.91 15.70 1.42
CA TYR A 42 10.93 16.27 0.55
C TYR A 42 12.30 15.58 0.71
N GLY A 43 12.79 15.50 1.94
CA GLY A 43 14.15 15.07 2.23
C GLY A 43 14.40 13.60 1.93
N MET A 44 13.50 12.71 2.40
CA MET A 44 13.66 11.27 2.22
C MET A 44 13.57 10.84 0.73
N PRO A 45 12.52 11.18 -0.03
CA PRO A 45 12.44 10.83 -1.44
C PRO A 45 13.54 11.43 -2.29
N ALA A 46 13.93 12.68 -2.05
CA ALA A 46 15.01 13.32 -2.80
C ALA A 46 16.36 12.64 -2.53
N THR A 47 16.68 12.34 -1.26
CA THR A 47 17.92 11.67 -0.87
C THR A 47 18.02 10.29 -1.53
N ILE A 48 16.97 9.47 -1.40
CA ILE A 48 16.93 8.10 -1.94
C ILE A 48 16.96 8.11 -3.47
N ALA A 49 16.19 8.98 -4.12
CA ALA A 49 16.15 9.06 -5.57
C ALA A 49 17.51 9.49 -6.14
N LEU A 50 18.13 10.53 -5.59
CA LEU A 50 19.41 11.04 -6.07
C LEU A 50 20.55 10.06 -5.87
N SER A 51 20.66 9.46 -4.69
CA SER A 51 21.73 8.49 -4.40
C SER A 51 21.58 7.24 -5.26
N SER A 52 20.36 6.72 -5.44
CA SER A 52 20.08 5.55 -6.28
C SER A 52 20.40 5.83 -7.75
N MET A 53 19.98 6.99 -8.26
CA MET A 53 20.31 7.44 -9.62
C MET A 53 21.81 7.55 -9.82
N LEU A 54 22.51 8.17 -8.88
CA LEU A 54 23.96 8.34 -8.93
C LEU A 54 24.66 6.99 -8.93
N LEU A 55 24.32 6.08 -8.01
CA LEU A 55 24.92 4.75 -7.89
C LEU A 55 24.76 3.91 -9.18
N LEU A 56 23.61 3.99 -9.84
CA LEU A 56 23.31 3.23 -11.06
C LEU A 56 23.85 3.87 -12.35
N THR A 57 24.18 5.16 -12.35
CA THR A 57 24.61 5.88 -13.57
C THR A 57 26.06 6.34 -13.58
N VAL A 58 26.68 6.55 -12.40
CA VAL A 58 28.01 7.16 -12.32
C VAL A 58 29.08 6.28 -12.97
N VAL A 59 29.80 6.84 -13.93
CA VAL A 59 31.05 6.27 -14.49
C VAL A 59 32.24 7.16 -14.19
N SER A 60 32.03 8.48 -14.14
CA SER A 60 33.00 9.46 -13.67
C SER A 60 32.29 10.66 -13.07
N PHE A 61 32.72 11.10 -11.89
CA PHE A 61 32.18 12.28 -11.22
C PHE A 61 32.45 13.61 -11.96
N LYS A 62 33.35 13.60 -12.96
CA LYS A 62 33.71 14.78 -13.76
C LYS A 62 32.71 15.14 -14.86
N GLN A 63 31.75 14.27 -15.16
CA GLN A 63 30.79 14.50 -16.24
C GLN A 63 29.73 15.55 -15.85
N ARG A 64 29.75 16.73 -16.46
CA ARG A 64 28.77 17.80 -16.18
C ARG A 64 27.33 17.40 -16.52
N ALA A 65 27.14 16.61 -17.58
CA ALA A 65 25.83 16.13 -18.00
C ALA A 65 25.15 15.25 -16.93
N LEU A 66 25.93 14.47 -16.15
CA LEU A 66 25.42 13.67 -15.04
C LEU A 66 24.75 14.56 -13.99
N TRP A 67 25.42 15.64 -13.59
CA TRP A 67 24.90 16.60 -12.59
C TRP A 67 23.69 17.39 -13.11
N GLY A 68 23.64 17.71 -14.40
CA GLY A 68 22.46 18.32 -15.02
C GLY A 68 21.23 17.40 -14.94
N TRP A 69 21.39 16.11 -15.25
CA TRP A 69 20.32 15.12 -15.11
C TRP A 69 19.90 14.92 -13.64
N LEU A 70 20.85 14.85 -12.70
CA LEU A 70 20.54 14.75 -11.27
C LEU A 70 19.80 16.00 -10.77
N GLY A 71 20.17 17.20 -11.21
CA GLY A 71 19.45 18.44 -10.90
C GLY A 71 18.02 18.42 -11.43
N LEU A 72 17.80 17.95 -12.66
CA LEU A 72 16.45 17.79 -13.22
C LEU A 72 15.62 16.80 -12.39
N ILE A 73 16.18 15.63 -12.06
CA ILE A 73 15.48 14.62 -11.24
C ILE A 73 15.16 15.18 -9.85
N PHE A 74 16.07 15.92 -9.23
CA PHE A 74 15.84 16.58 -7.94
C PHE A 74 14.62 17.52 -8.00
N VAL A 75 14.57 18.41 -9.00
CA VAL A 75 13.45 19.35 -9.18
C VAL A 75 12.13 18.61 -9.40
N VAL A 76 12.13 17.57 -10.24
CA VAL A 76 10.93 16.77 -10.52
C VAL A 76 10.44 16.05 -9.26
N VAL A 77 11.34 15.40 -8.51
CA VAL A 77 10.99 14.70 -7.27
C VAL A 77 10.47 15.66 -6.21
N LEU A 78 11.08 16.84 -6.05
CA LEU A 78 10.58 17.86 -5.12
C LEU A 78 9.19 18.38 -5.50
N ALA A 79 8.95 18.64 -6.80
CA ALA A 79 7.65 19.09 -7.27
C ALA A 79 6.55 18.04 -6.99
N MET A 80 6.84 16.77 -7.29
CA MET A 80 5.94 15.65 -7.01
C MET A 80 5.71 15.43 -5.51
N SER A 81 6.77 15.54 -4.71
CA SER A 81 6.70 15.44 -3.25
C SER A 81 5.87 16.58 -2.66
N GLY A 82 5.98 17.80 -3.20
CA GLY A 82 5.16 18.93 -2.80
C GLY A 82 3.69 18.73 -3.12
N TRP A 83 3.39 18.18 -4.29
CA TRP A 83 2.03 17.79 -4.66
C TRP A 83 1.46 16.71 -3.72
N LEU A 84 2.23 15.66 -3.43
CA LEU A 84 1.82 14.61 -2.49
C LEU A 84 1.54 15.19 -1.09
N LYS A 85 2.44 16.04 -0.56
CA LYS A 85 2.26 16.72 0.73
C LYS A 85 0.95 17.50 0.74
N TRP A 86 0.70 18.30 -0.30
CA TRP A 86 -0.52 19.11 -0.41
C TRP A 86 -1.81 18.28 -0.37
N GLN A 87 -1.80 17.08 -0.98
CA GLN A 87 -2.98 16.21 -0.95
C GLN A 87 -3.21 15.49 0.37
N VAL A 88 -2.15 15.25 1.14
CA VAL A 88 -2.15 14.39 2.33
C VAL A 88 -2.10 15.21 3.64
N GLU A 89 -2.06 16.53 3.56
CA GLU A 89 -2.00 17.46 4.71
C GLU A 89 -3.11 17.20 5.76
N THR A 90 -4.29 16.77 5.33
CA THR A 90 -5.45 16.50 6.20
C THR A 90 -5.60 15.02 6.57
N VAL A 91 -4.66 14.16 6.18
CA VAL A 91 -4.72 12.70 6.38
C VAL A 91 -3.99 12.32 7.67
N GLU A 92 -4.49 11.27 8.32
CA GLU A 92 -3.94 10.75 9.57
C GLU A 92 -2.50 10.23 9.43
N LYS A 93 -1.67 10.47 10.46
CA LYS A 93 -0.24 10.12 10.45
C LYS A 93 0.04 8.63 10.26
N TRP A 94 -0.80 7.74 10.77
CA TRP A 94 -0.58 6.29 10.65
C TRP A 94 -0.78 5.79 9.20
N ARG A 95 -1.66 6.45 8.43
CA ARG A 95 -1.89 6.16 7.01
C ARG A 95 -0.80 6.73 6.11
N LEU A 96 -0.04 7.69 6.61
CA LEU A 96 1.02 8.36 5.86
C LEU A 96 2.15 7.39 5.46
N ALA A 97 2.46 6.41 6.31
CA ALA A 97 3.49 5.41 6.03
C ALA A 97 3.17 4.58 4.78
N GLU A 98 1.92 4.12 4.62
CA GLU A 98 1.49 3.36 3.46
C GLU A 98 1.53 4.21 2.17
N LEU A 99 1.08 5.46 2.24
CA LEU A 99 1.12 6.39 1.11
C LEU A 99 2.54 6.69 0.66
N LEU A 100 3.46 6.92 1.61
CA LEU A 100 4.87 7.15 1.32
C LEU A 100 5.55 5.91 0.76
N TRP A 101 5.17 4.71 1.23
CA TRP A 101 5.67 3.45 0.68
C TRP A 101 5.25 3.27 -0.79
N LEU A 102 3.96 3.47 -1.09
CA LEU A 102 3.44 3.43 -2.46
C LEU A 102 4.09 4.49 -3.35
N TYR A 103 4.32 5.70 -2.83
CA TYR A 103 5.04 6.76 -3.54
C TYR A 103 6.50 6.36 -3.82
N GLY A 104 7.19 5.77 -2.84
CA GLY A 104 8.53 5.21 -3.02
C GLY A 104 8.59 4.16 -4.13
N LEU A 105 7.62 3.23 -4.16
CA LEU A 105 7.52 2.23 -5.24
C LEU A 105 7.32 2.88 -6.61
N ARG A 106 6.48 3.93 -6.70
CA ARG A 106 6.30 4.70 -7.95
C ARG A 106 7.60 5.37 -8.39
N LEU A 107 8.33 6.00 -7.47
CA LEU A 107 9.64 6.60 -7.75
C LEU A 107 10.64 5.57 -8.27
N VAL A 108 10.69 4.37 -7.67
CA VAL A 108 11.54 3.26 -8.16
C VAL A 108 11.12 2.83 -9.57
N LEU A 109 9.82 2.75 -9.85
CA LEU A 109 9.34 2.39 -11.18
C LEU A 109 9.73 3.45 -12.24
N MET A 110 9.52 4.74 -11.94
CA MET A 110 9.94 5.83 -12.83
C MET A 110 11.45 5.86 -13.02
N ALA A 111 12.20 5.64 -11.93
CA ALA A 111 13.64 5.49 -11.94
C ALA A 111 14.09 4.41 -12.95
N MET A 112 13.52 3.20 -12.85
CA MET A 112 13.87 2.10 -13.76
C MET A 112 13.53 2.39 -15.22
N LEU A 113 12.48 3.18 -15.49
CA LEU A 113 12.10 3.58 -16.85
C LEU A 113 12.99 4.69 -17.42
N VAL A 114 13.41 5.67 -16.60
CA VAL A 114 14.25 6.82 -17.02
C VAL A 114 15.72 6.43 -17.17
N LEU A 115 16.23 5.57 -16.28
CA LEU A 115 17.64 5.22 -16.21
C LEU A 115 18.26 4.79 -17.55
N PRO A 116 17.65 3.88 -18.34
CA PRO A 116 18.21 3.49 -19.63
C PRO A 116 18.37 4.65 -20.61
N TRP A 117 17.45 5.63 -20.60
CA TRP A 117 17.52 6.83 -21.45
C TRP A 117 18.63 7.78 -21.01
N MET A 118 18.71 8.04 -19.71
CA MET A 118 19.78 8.87 -19.13
C MET A 118 21.15 8.24 -19.40
N GLN A 119 21.28 6.94 -19.11
CA GLN A 119 22.51 6.19 -19.38
C GLN A 119 22.83 6.23 -20.88
N TYR A 120 21.85 6.09 -21.78
CA TYR A 120 22.03 6.15 -23.23
C TYR A 120 22.68 7.48 -23.63
N GLN A 121 22.12 8.61 -23.23
CA GLN A 121 22.70 9.92 -23.56
C GLN A 121 24.10 10.15 -22.98
N LEU A 122 24.36 9.62 -21.78
CA LEU A 122 25.65 9.80 -21.11
C LEU A 122 26.78 8.92 -21.68
N HIS A 123 26.45 7.79 -22.33
CA HIS A 123 27.43 6.75 -22.67
C HIS A 123 27.33 6.17 -24.08
N SER A 124 26.36 6.57 -24.91
CA SER A 124 26.22 5.99 -26.26
C SER A 124 27.26 6.55 -27.22
N GLN A 125 27.93 5.66 -27.96
CA GLN A 125 28.69 6.04 -29.15
C GLN A 125 27.74 6.48 -30.26
N THR A 126 28.09 7.56 -30.96
CA THR A 126 27.34 8.09 -32.10
C THR A 126 27.10 6.99 -33.15
N GLY A 127 25.83 6.74 -33.51
CA GLY A 127 25.44 5.76 -34.54
C GLY A 127 24.88 4.42 -34.05
N SER A 128 24.84 4.15 -32.74
CA SER A 128 24.28 2.90 -32.21
C SER A 128 22.74 2.85 -32.21
N ALA A 129 22.15 1.67 -32.48
CA ALA A 129 20.71 1.48 -32.42
C ALA A 129 20.15 1.64 -30.98
N ARG A 130 19.07 2.41 -30.83
CA ARG A 130 18.50 2.79 -29.52
C ARG A 130 17.93 1.61 -28.73
N TYR A 131 17.13 0.76 -29.38
CA TYR A 131 16.41 -0.33 -28.68
C TYR A 131 17.35 -1.39 -28.06
N PRO A 132 18.36 -1.93 -28.78
CA PRO A 132 19.28 -2.90 -28.17
C PRO A 132 20.02 -2.36 -26.95
N GLN A 133 20.42 -1.07 -26.97
CA GLN A 133 21.05 -0.44 -25.83
C GLN A 133 20.09 -0.22 -24.67
N PHE A 134 18.86 0.23 -24.96
CA PHE A 134 17.81 0.38 -23.96
C PHE A 134 17.52 -0.96 -23.25
N TYR A 135 17.34 -2.03 -24.03
CA TYR A 135 17.07 -3.38 -23.53
C TYR A 135 18.18 -3.87 -22.58
N LEU A 136 19.45 -3.77 -23.00
CA LEU A 136 20.59 -4.19 -22.18
C LEU A 136 20.70 -3.40 -20.87
N ARG A 137 20.52 -2.08 -20.95
CA ARG A 137 20.60 -1.18 -19.78
C ARG A 137 19.45 -1.44 -18.81
N LEU A 138 18.22 -1.60 -19.31
CA LEU A 138 17.06 -1.93 -18.50
C LEU A 138 17.27 -3.26 -17.75
N TRP A 139 17.70 -4.31 -18.44
CA TRP A 139 18.01 -5.60 -17.82
C TRP A 139 19.10 -5.49 -16.76
N HIS A 140 20.17 -4.76 -17.06
CA HIS A 140 21.24 -4.54 -16.09
C HIS A 140 20.70 -3.85 -14.83
N ASN A 141 19.93 -2.77 -14.98
CA ASN A 141 19.36 -2.02 -13.85
C ASN A 141 18.39 -2.88 -13.03
N VAL A 142 17.50 -3.65 -13.67
CA VAL A 142 16.55 -4.55 -13.00
C VAL A 142 17.29 -5.63 -12.22
N LEU A 143 18.31 -6.25 -12.81
CA LEU A 143 19.10 -7.28 -12.13
C LEU A 143 19.97 -6.70 -11.01
N THR A 144 20.50 -5.49 -11.18
CA THR A 144 21.19 -4.80 -10.09
C THR A 144 20.25 -4.52 -8.93
N LEU A 145 19.03 -4.04 -9.19
CA LEU A 145 18.02 -3.83 -8.15
C LEU A 145 17.68 -5.15 -7.45
N PHE A 146 17.51 -6.24 -8.20
CA PHE A 146 17.27 -7.57 -7.64
C PHE A 146 18.42 -8.03 -6.72
N ILE A 147 19.68 -7.84 -7.15
CA ILE A 147 20.86 -8.16 -6.33
C ILE A 147 20.90 -7.31 -5.05
N VAL A 148 20.56 -6.02 -5.12
CA VAL A 148 20.47 -5.13 -3.95
C VAL A 148 19.43 -5.63 -2.95
N LEU A 149 18.25 -6.04 -3.43
CA LEU A 149 17.18 -6.57 -2.57
C LEU A 149 17.60 -7.89 -1.91
N VAL A 150 18.17 -8.83 -2.67
CA VAL A 150 18.65 -10.10 -2.14
C VAL A 150 19.80 -9.90 -1.16
N ALA A 151 20.76 -9.01 -1.46
CA ALA A 151 21.89 -8.73 -0.58
C ALA A 151 21.43 -8.12 0.75
N ASN A 152 20.53 -7.13 0.72
CA ASN A 152 19.95 -6.58 1.95
C ASN A 152 19.14 -7.64 2.70
N GLY A 153 18.28 -8.40 2.01
CA GLY A 153 17.46 -9.44 2.63
C GLY A 153 18.28 -10.52 3.33
N LEU A 154 19.31 -11.05 2.67
CA LEU A 154 20.22 -12.05 3.27
C LEU A 154 21.02 -11.46 4.42
N PHE A 155 21.51 -10.24 4.28
CA PHE A 155 22.26 -9.57 5.35
C PHE A 155 21.40 -9.38 6.61
N TRP A 156 20.18 -8.87 6.46
CA TRP A 156 19.25 -8.69 7.57
C TRP A 156 18.78 -10.02 8.16
N LEU A 157 18.63 -11.07 7.35
CA LEU A 157 18.35 -12.43 7.84
C LEU A 157 19.47 -12.94 8.77
N VAL A 158 20.73 -12.71 8.41
CA VAL A 158 21.88 -13.10 9.24
C VAL A 158 21.90 -12.31 10.55
N LEU A 159 21.64 -10.99 10.51
CA LEU A 159 21.55 -10.19 11.74
C LEU A 159 20.38 -10.59 12.64
N LEU A 160 19.25 -10.98 12.06
CA LEU A 160 18.11 -11.50 12.80
C LEU A 160 18.49 -12.79 13.51
N LEU A 161 19.11 -13.75 12.80
CA LEU A 161 19.57 -15.00 13.40
C LEU A 161 20.60 -14.76 14.52
N TRP A 162 21.58 -13.88 14.27
CA TRP A 162 22.55 -13.45 15.27
C TRP A 162 21.83 -12.93 16.52
N SER A 163 20.95 -11.94 16.36
CA SER A 163 20.23 -11.35 17.50
C SER A 163 19.41 -12.38 18.27
N ALA A 164 18.74 -13.30 17.56
CA ALA A 164 17.87 -14.30 18.17
C ALA A 164 18.69 -15.31 18.99
N LEU A 165 19.80 -15.79 18.44
CA LEU A 165 20.68 -16.75 19.13
C LEU A 165 21.22 -16.17 20.44
N PHE A 166 21.71 -14.93 20.42
CA PHE A 166 22.25 -14.30 21.63
C PHE A 166 21.17 -13.88 22.63
N ARG A 167 19.96 -13.55 22.16
CA ARG A 167 18.81 -13.28 23.03
C ARG A 167 18.41 -14.51 23.84
N LEU A 168 18.53 -15.72 23.29
CA LEU A 168 18.32 -16.98 24.01
C LEU A 168 19.36 -17.22 25.11
N VAL A 169 20.60 -16.76 24.91
CA VAL A 169 21.67 -16.79 25.91
C VAL A 169 21.52 -15.65 26.95
N GLY A 170 20.51 -14.78 26.80
CA GLY A 170 20.24 -13.65 27.69
C GLY A 170 20.92 -12.34 27.30
N ILE A 171 21.69 -12.30 26.21
CA ILE A 171 22.39 -11.09 25.72
C ILE A 171 21.46 -10.31 24.78
N ARG A 172 20.89 -9.19 25.25
CA ARG A 172 19.99 -8.33 24.46
C ARG A 172 20.71 -7.28 23.60
N PHE A 173 22.00 -7.06 23.83
CA PHE A 173 22.80 -6.02 23.15
C PHE A 173 22.66 -6.03 21.63
N PHE A 174 22.75 -7.21 20.98
CA PHE A 174 22.65 -7.32 19.53
C PHE A 174 21.25 -7.01 18.99
N SER A 175 20.19 -7.37 19.73
CA SER A 175 18.82 -7.03 19.36
C SER A 175 18.63 -5.51 19.36
N THR A 176 19.09 -4.85 20.42
CA THR A 176 19.03 -3.38 20.52
C THR A 176 19.89 -2.71 19.45
N LEU A 177 21.13 -3.15 19.26
CA LEU A 177 22.03 -2.56 18.26
C LEU A 177 21.50 -2.70 16.83
N PHE A 178 20.96 -3.86 16.46
CA PHE A 178 20.57 -4.13 15.07
C PHE A 178 19.16 -3.64 14.73
N PHE A 179 18.22 -3.70 15.68
CA PHE A 179 16.79 -3.46 15.41
C PHE A 179 16.18 -2.27 16.15
N GLU A 180 16.80 -1.78 17.24
CA GLU A 180 16.31 -0.60 17.98
C GLU A 180 17.13 0.66 17.69
N THR A 181 18.41 0.51 17.32
CA THR A 181 19.26 1.65 16.94
C THR A 181 19.02 2.07 15.48
N GLU A 182 18.20 3.10 15.27
CA GLU A 182 17.86 3.61 13.94
C GLU A 182 19.08 3.98 13.07
N ALA A 183 20.11 4.58 13.67
CA ALA A 183 21.34 4.95 12.96
C ALA A 183 22.00 3.74 12.28
N PHE A 184 22.04 2.60 12.98
CA PHE A 184 22.61 1.37 12.45
C PHE A 184 21.81 0.87 11.25
N ILE A 185 20.47 0.92 11.33
CA ILE A 185 19.57 0.47 10.26
C ILE A 185 19.81 1.27 8.97
N TYR A 186 19.71 2.61 9.03
CA TYR A 186 19.84 3.46 7.84
C TYR A 186 21.24 3.42 7.23
N VAL A 187 22.29 3.51 8.05
CA VAL A 187 23.69 3.47 7.58
C VAL A 187 24.01 2.13 6.94
N THR A 188 23.57 1.03 7.54
CA THR A 188 23.87 -0.30 7.04
C THR A 188 23.11 -0.60 5.75
N ILE A 189 21.82 -0.23 5.64
CA ILE A 189 21.07 -0.36 4.37
C ILE A 189 21.76 0.41 3.25
N GLY A 190 22.20 1.65 3.51
CA GLY A 190 22.93 2.47 2.53
C GLY A 190 24.27 1.85 2.10
N LEU A 191 25.04 1.34 3.06
CA LEU A 191 26.33 0.70 2.82
C LEU A 191 26.18 -0.60 2.02
N ILE A 192 25.31 -1.51 2.45
CA ILE A 192 25.07 -2.79 1.77
C ILE A 192 24.52 -2.55 0.37
N THR A 193 23.64 -1.57 0.20
CA THR A 193 23.13 -1.17 -1.12
C THR A 193 24.25 -0.71 -2.05
N ALA A 194 25.14 0.18 -1.60
CA ALA A 194 26.27 0.63 -2.42
C ALA A 194 27.23 -0.52 -2.77
N LEU A 195 27.56 -1.39 -1.80
CA LEU A 195 28.39 -2.57 -2.05
C LEU A 195 27.76 -3.53 -3.07
N ALA A 196 26.46 -3.80 -2.94
CA ALA A 196 25.72 -4.65 -3.86
C ALA A 196 25.69 -4.06 -5.28
N VAL A 197 25.51 -2.74 -5.42
CA VAL A 197 25.58 -2.06 -6.73
C VAL A 197 26.99 -2.14 -7.32
N ILE A 198 28.05 -1.89 -6.53
CA ILE A 198 29.44 -2.03 -6.99
C ILE A 198 29.71 -3.46 -7.47
N LEU A 199 29.26 -4.47 -6.72
CA LEU A 199 29.40 -5.88 -7.08
C LEU A 199 28.68 -6.19 -8.39
N ALA A 200 27.41 -5.80 -8.52
CA ALA A 200 26.61 -6.05 -9.72
C ALA A 200 27.20 -5.39 -10.97
N ARG A 201 27.73 -4.17 -10.84
CA ARG A 201 28.31 -3.42 -11.97
C ARG A 201 29.71 -3.90 -12.34
N THR A 202 30.50 -4.42 -11.39
CA THR A 202 31.82 -4.99 -11.69
C THR A 202 31.73 -6.39 -12.29
N GLN A 203 30.78 -7.20 -11.83
CA GLN A 203 30.58 -8.59 -12.28
C GLN A 203 29.56 -8.71 -13.42
N SER A 204 29.77 -7.95 -14.50
CA SER A 204 28.87 -7.93 -15.67
C SER A 204 28.63 -9.33 -16.29
N ARG A 205 29.60 -10.25 -16.19
CA ARG A 205 29.46 -11.64 -16.64
C ARG A 205 28.43 -12.43 -15.84
N LEU A 206 28.40 -12.26 -14.51
CA LEU A 206 27.42 -12.91 -13.64
C LEU A 206 26.01 -12.38 -13.93
N VAL A 207 25.87 -11.05 -14.05
CA VAL A 207 24.58 -10.43 -14.40
C VAL A 207 24.07 -10.94 -15.75
N ALA A 208 24.94 -11.03 -16.76
CA ALA A 208 24.58 -11.60 -18.06
C ALA A 208 24.20 -13.09 -17.97
N ALA A 209 24.84 -13.87 -17.09
CA ALA A 209 24.48 -15.26 -16.86
C ALA A 209 23.08 -15.40 -16.24
N VAL A 210 22.76 -14.59 -15.22
CA VAL A 210 21.42 -14.55 -14.61
C VAL A 210 20.37 -14.11 -15.63
N GLN A 211 20.66 -13.09 -16.43
CA GLN A 211 19.77 -12.66 -17.52
C GLN A 211 19.46 -13.82 -18.48
N LYS A 212 20.49 -14.57 -18.92
CA LYS A 212 20.33 -15.72 -19.80
C LYS A 212 19.49 -16.82 -19.15
N LEU A 213 19.70 -17.10 -17.85
CA LEU A 213 18.90 -18.08 -17.11
C LEU A 213 17.43 -17.65 -17.03
N LEU A 214 17.13 -16.40 -16.66
CA LEU A 214 15.77 -15.90 -16.61
C LEU A 214 15.10 -15.91 -17.99
N THR A 215 15.86 -15.57 -19.03
CA THR A 215 15.37 -15.65 -20.42
C THR A 215 15.08 -17.09 -20.83
N LEU A 216 15.87 -18.05 -20.37
CA LEU A 216 15.64 -19.49 -20.60
C LEU A 216 14.35 -19.96 -19.92
N ILE A 217 14.13 -19.57 -18.67
CA ILE A 217 12.89 -19.87 -17.94
C ILE A 217 11.69 -19.23 -18.66
N ALA A 218 11.80 -17.96 -19.05
CA ALA A 218 10.77 -17.26 -19.82
C ALA A 218 10.49 -17.93 -21.18
N THR A 219 11.53 -18.50 -21.81
CA THR A 219 11.42 -19.25 -23.06
C THR A 219 10.60 -20.54 -22.87
N GLY A 220 10.75 -21.22 -21.73
CA GLY A 220 9.92 -22.38 -21.38
C GLY A 220 8.48 -21.99 -21.03
N LEU A 221 8.29 -20.86 -20.34
CA LEU A 221 6.98 -20.43 -19.84
C LEU A 221 6.10 -19.77 -20.92
N LEU A 222 6.69 -19.12 -21.92
CA LEU A 222 5.96 -18.39 -22.95
C LEU A 222 4.95 -19.27 -23.73
N PRO A 223 5.29 -20.49 -24.19
CA PRO A 223 4.33 -21.39 -24.80
C PRO A 223 3.16 -21.75 -23.88
N VAL A 224 3.43 -21.99 -22.59
CA VAL A 224 2.39 -22.34 -21.60
C VAL A 224 1.40 -21.18 -21.43
N VAL A 225 1.91 -19.97 -21.25
CA VAL A 225 1.07 -18.76 -21.13
C VAL A 225 0.34 -18.45 -22.44
N SER A 226 0.96 -18.71 -23.58
CA SER A 226 0.30 -18.57 -24.89
C SER A 226 -0.84 -19.57 -25.07
N LEU A 227 -0.64 -20.82 -24.67
CA LEU A 227 -1.69 -21.85 -24.69
C LEU A 227 -2.83 -21.45 -23.75
N LEU A 228 -2.52 -21.03 -22.51
CA LEU A 228 -3.51 -20.54 -21.55
C LEU A 228 -4.32 -19.38 -22.13
N ALA A 229 -3.65 -18.41 -22.75
CA ALA A 229 -4.29 -17.28 -23.40
C ALA A 229 -5.17 -17.67 -24.59
N LEU A 230 -4.88 -18.77 -25.29
CA LEU A 230 -5.75 -19.27 -26.37
C LEU A 230 -6.92 -20.08 -25.82
N LEU A 231 -6.70 -20.96 -24.85
CA LEU A 231 -7.75 -21.74 -24.22
C LEU A 231 -8.78 -20.82 -23.57
N PHE A 232 -8.33 -19.78 -22.87
CA PHE A 232 -9.22 -18.87 -22.15
C PHE A 232 -10.13 -18.06 -23.09
N ILE A 233 -9.65 -17.62 -24.26
CA ILE A 233 -10.50 -16.89 -25.22
C ILE A 233 -11.52 -17.83 -25.86
N VAL A 234 -11.15 -19.11 -26.06
CA VAL A 234 -12.05 -20.12 -26.63
C VAL A 234 -13.13 -20.52 -25.64
N THR A 235 -12.84 -20.58 -24.33
CA THR A 235 -13.84 -20.93 -23.32
C THR A 235 -14.80 -19.79 -22.99
N LEU A 236 -14.35 -18.54 -23.14
CA LEU A 236 -15.10 -17.33 -22.75
C LEU A 236 -16.50 -17.20 -23.39
N PRO A 237 -16.71 -17.52 -24.69
CA PRO A 237 -18.05 -17.57 -25.29
C PRO A 237 -19.00 -18.59 -24.66
N PHE A 238 -18.48 -19.67 -24.07
CA PHE A 238 -19.29 -20.73 -23.46
C PHE A 238 -19.61 -20.44 -21.99
N THR A 239 -18.67 -19.85 -21.24
CA THR A 239 -18.83 -19.57 -19.80
C THR A 239 -19.43 -18.19 -19.52
N GLY A 240 -19.33 -17.26 -20.48
CA GLY A 240 -19.67 -15.86 -20.30
C GLY A 240 -18.66 -15.11 -19.40
N LEU A 241 -18.66 -13.77 -19.49
CA LEU A 241 -17.85 -12.91 -18.62
C LEU A 241 -18.41 -12.82 -17.19
N GLU A 242 -19.71 -13.07 -17.02
CA GLU A 242 -20.40 -12.92 -15.74
C GLU A 242 -19.90 -13.91 -14.69
N ALA A 243 -19.65 -15.16 -15.09
CA ALA A 243 -19.14 -16.21 -14.21
C ALA A 243 -17.79 -15.86 -13.56
N ILE A 244 -16.93 -15.11 -14.27
CA ILE A 244 -15.62 -14.66 -13.77
C ILE A 244 -15.79 -13.49 -12.81
N SER A 245 -16.69 -12.56 -13.14
CA SER A 245 -16.92 -11.32 -12.39
C SER A 245 -17.47 -11.54 -10.98
N ALA A 246 -18.04 -12.71 -10.69
CA ALA A 246 -18.58 -13.07 -9.39
C ALA A 246 -17.49 -13.34 -8.32
N ARG A 247 -16.28 -13.72 -8.73
CA ARG A 247 -15.19 -14.09 -7.80
C ARG A 247 -13.97 -13.18 -7.87
N VAL A 248 -13.67 -12.62 -9.05
CA VAL A 248 -12.46 -11.80 -9.29
C VAL A 248 -12.78 -10.69 -10.30
N SER A 249 -12.04 -9.58 -10.24
CA SER A 249 -12.09 -8.54 -11.27
C SER A 249 -11.68 -9.11 -12.64
N ALA A 250 -12.66 -9.26 -13.53
CA ALA A 250 -12.44 -9.74 -14.91
C ALA A 250 -11.41 -8.86 -15.65
N ALA A 251 -11.50 -7.53 -15.49
CA ALA A 251 -10.54 -6.61 -16.08
C ALA A 251 -9.12 -6.80 -15.52
N GLY A 252 -8.99 -7.07 -14.21
CA GLY A 252 -7.72 -7.37 -13.57
C GLY A 252 -7.08 -8.65 -14.12
N LEU A 253 -7.86 -9.73 -14.20
CA LEU A 253 -7.39 -11.03 -14.70
C LEU A 253 -6.95 -10.96 -16.17
N LEU A 254 -7.75 -10.33 -17.03
CA LEU A 254 -7.42 -10.15 -18.44
C LEU A 254 -6.16 -9.29 -18.63
N SER A 255 -6.02 -8.23 -17.83
CA SER A 255 -4.85 -7.35 -17.83
C SER A 255 -3.59 -8.08 -17.37
N THR A 256 -3.66 -8.90 -16.31
CA THR A 256 -2.50 -9.65 -15.80
C THR A 256 -2.05 -10.73 -16.78
N LEU A 257 -2.99 -11.48 -17.37
CA LEU A 257 -2.68 -12.48 -18.40
C LEU A 257 -2.01 -11.84 -19.61
N THR A 258 -2.54 -10.70 -20.08
CA THR A 258 -2.00 -9.97 -21.23
C THR A 258 -0.64 -9.36 -20.92
N LEU A 259 -0.47 -8.75 -19.74
CA LEU A 259 0.81 -8.22 -19.28
C LEU A 259 1.87 -9.33 -19.20
N MET A 260 1.52 -10.49 -18.62
CA MET A 260 2.43 -11.64 -18.53
C MET A 260 2.85 -12.13 -19.91
N LEU A 261 1.89 -12.27 -20.84
CA LEU A 261 2.18 -12.66 -22.24
C LEU A 261 3.13 -11.66 -22.91
N LEU A 262 2.82 -10.36 -22.85
CA LEU A 262 3.60 -9.31 -23.52
C LEU A 262 5.01 -9.17 -22.92
N LEU A 263 5.14 -9.28 -21.60
CA LEU A 263 6.43 -9.30 -20.91
C LEU A 263 7.26 -10.51 -21.33
N LEU A 264 6.69 -11.72 -21.33
CA LEU A 264 7.41 -12.93 -21.74
C LEU A 264 7.88 -12.82 -23.20
N VAL A 265 7.03 -12.31 -24.10
CA VAL A 265 7.44 -12.05 -25.50
C VAL A 265 8.58 -11.03 -25.57
N ALA A 266 8.52 -9.94 -24.80
CA ALA A 266 9.58 -8.93 -24.77
C ALA A 266 10.91 -9.47 -24.20
N ILE A 267 10.85 -10.35 -23.21
CA ILE A 267 12.02 -11.00 -22.59
C ILE A 267 12.65 -12.00 -23.56
N VAL A 268 11.85 -12.82 -24.23
CA VAL A 268 12.32 -13.88 -25.13
C VAL A 268 12.85 -13.31 -26.45
N ASN A 269 12.25 -12.23 -26.95
CA ASN A 269 12.67 -11.56 -28.19
C ASN A 269 13.88 -10.64 -27.95
N GLU A 270 15.00 -11.27 -27.61
CA GLU A 270 16.28 -10.58 -27.41
C GLU A 270 16.76 -9.93 -28.72
N PRO A 271 17.06 -8.61 -28.73
CA PRO A 271 17.43 -7.88 -29.95
C PRO A 271 18.70 -8.40 -30.65
N GLN A 272 19.51 -9.20 -29.95
CA GLN A 272 20.74 -9.78 -30.48
C GLN A 272 20.50 -11.13 -31.19
N LYS A 273 19.33 -11.75 -31.04
CA LYS A 273 18.99 -13.03 -31.68
C LYS A 273 18.00 -12.81 -32.82
N ARG A 274 18.42 -13.09 -34.05
CA ARG A 274 17.60 -12.90 -35.26
C ARG A 274 16.53 -13.98 -35.47
N VAL A 275 16.62 -15.13 -34.79
CA VAL A 275 15.69 -16.26 -34.97
C VAL A 275 15.15 -16.71 -33.61
N LEU A 276 13.81 -16.74 -33.47
CA LEU A 276 13.16 -17.29 -32.28
C LEU A 276 13.48 -18.80 -32.16
N PRO A 277 13.83 -19.31 -30.97
CA PRO A 277 14.26 -20.69 -30.75
C PRO A 277 13.08 -21.68 -30.68
N TYR A 278 12.05 -21.51 -31.52
CA TYR A 278 10.84 -22.32 -31.47
C TYR A 278 10.54 -23.04 -32.80
N PRO A 279 10.00 -24.26 -32.75
CA PRO A 279 9.45 -24.93 -33.93
C PRO A 279 8.23 -24.17 -34.46
N ARG A 280 7.83 -24.45 -35.71
CA ARG A 280 6.77 -23.71 -36.42
C ARG A 280 5.44 -23.71 -35.65
N VAL A 281 5.08 -24.83 -35.02
CA VAL A 281 3.82 -24.97 -34.26
C VAL A 281 3.79 -24.01 -33.07
N LEU A 282 4.83 -24.00 -32.24
CA LEU A 282 4.92 -23.11 -31.07
C LEU A 282 4.95 -21.64 -31.49
N ARG A 283 5.64 -21.30 -32.59
CA ARG A 283 5.59 -19.94 -33.15
C ARG A 283 4.21 -19.53 -33.60
N GLY A 284 3.47 -20.43 -34.24
CA GLY A 284 2.07 -20.22 -34.63
C GLY A 284 1.20 -19.94 -33.41
N MET A 285 1.36 -20.74 -32.34
CA MET A 285 0.63 -20.57 -31.08
C MET A 285 0.92 -19.22 -30.41
N ILE A 286 2.20 -18.81 -30.32
CA ILE A 286 2.58 -17.50 -29.77
C ILE A 286 2.06 -16.35 -30.64
N SER A 287 2.09 -16.50 -31.97
CA SER A 287 1.58 -15.47 -32.87
C SER A 287 0.06 -15.34 -32.75
N ALA A 288 -0.65 -16.47 -32.61
CA ALA A 288 -2.09 -16.49 -32.39
C ALA A 288 -2.46 -15.84 -31.04
N SER A 289 -1.73 -16.14 -29.96
CA SER A 289 -1.99 -15.53 -28.65
C SER A 289 -1.76 -14.01 -28.66
N LEU A 290 -0.77 -13.52 -29.42
CA LEU A 290 -0.56 -12.10 -29.65
C LEU A 290 -1.69 -11.42 -30.44
N CYS A 291 -2.35 -12.12 -31.35
CA CYS A 291 -3.56 -11.62 -32.01
C CYS A 291 -4.75 -11.51 -31.05
N VAL A 292 -4.80 -12.35 -30.02
CA VAL A 292 -5.85 -12.35 -28.98
C VAL A 292 -5.62 -11.27 -27.92
N ALA A 293 -4.36 -10.91 -27.63
CA ALA A 293 -4.00 -9.89 -26.64
C ALA A 293 -4.81 -8.57 -26.73
N PRO A 294 -4.98 -7.91 -27.91
CA PRO A 294 -5.80 -6.71 -27.99
C PRO A 294 -7.29 -6.96 -27.72
N ILE A 295 -7.81 -8.14 -28.07
CA ILE A 295 -9.20 -8.53 -27.77
C ILE A 295 -9.40 -8.58 -26.25
N TYR A 296 -8.45 -9.14 -25.51
CA TYR A 296 -8.50 -9.10 -24.04
C TYR A 296 -8.50 -7.70 -23.46
N MET A 297 -7.75 -6.76 -24.03
CA MET A 297 -7.72 -5.38 -23.54
C MET A 297 -9.02 -4.64 -23.86
N LEU A 298 -9.64 -4.92 -25.00
CA LEU A 298 -10.97 -4.38 -25.32
C LEU A 298 -12.04 -4.93 -24.37
N LEU A 299 -12.02 -6.24 -24.09
CA LEU A 299 -12.93 -6.87 -23.13
C LEU A 299 -12.70 -6.35 -21.70
N ALA A 300 -11.45 -6.19 -21.28
CA ALA A 300 -11.10 -5.62 -19.98
C ALA A 300 -11.57 -4.17 -19.86
N GLY A 301 -11.37 -3.36 -20.90
CA GLY A 301 -11.86 -1.98 -20.97
C GLY A 301 -13.38 -1.90 -20.91
N TRP A 302 -14.09 -2.79 -21.62
CA TRP A 302 -15.54 -2.88 -21.56
C TRP A 302 -16.05 -3.29 -20.17
N ALA A 303 -15.45 -4.32 -19.56
CA ALA A 303 -15.81 -4.76 -18.21
C ALA A 303 -15.60 -3.64 -17.17
N LEU A 304 -14.51 -2.89 -17.29
CA LEU A 304 -14.24 -1.73 -16.45
C LEU A 304 -15.26 -0.61 -16.69
N TRP A 305 -15.59 -0.32 -17.96
CA TRP A 305 -16.57 0.70 -18.34
C TRP A 305 -17.95 0.44 -17.76
N VAL A 306 -18.43 -0.80 -17.81
CA VAL A 306 -19.71 -1.20 -17.19
C VAL A 306 -19.71 -0.87 -15.70
N ARG A 307 -18.61 -1.16 -14.98
CA ARG A 307 -18.49 -0.85 -13.55
C ARG A 307 -18.38 0.64 -13.28
N ILE A 308 -17.73 1.41 -14.14
CA ILE A 308 -17.66 2.88 -14.04
C ILE A 308 -19.04 3.50 -14.25
N GLN A 309 -19.83 3.00 -15.20
CA GLN A 309 -21.21 3.47 -15.41
C GLN A 309 -22.11 3.13 -14.22
N GLN A 310 -22.00 1.92 -13.67
CA GLN A 310 -22.81 1.46 -12.54
C GLN A 310 -22.43 2.14 -11.21
N TYR A 311 -21.14 2.26 -10.92
CA TYR A 311 -20.63 2.63 -9.58
C TYR A 311 -19.81 3.92 -9.55
N GLY A 312 -19.54 4.54 -10.70
CA GLY A 312 -18.74 5.77 -10.79
C GLY A 312 -17.24 5.49 -10.80
N TRP A 313 -16.46 6.56 -10.90
CA TRP A 313 -15.00 6.48 -10.81
C TRP A 313 -14.55 6.25 -9.37
N THR A 314 -13.72 5.24 -9.17
CA THR A 314 -12.96 5.02 -7.92
C THR A 314 -11.46 5.01 -8.23
N PRO A 315 -10.58 5.21 -7.23
CA PRO A 315 -9.15 5.20 -7.46
C PRO A 315 -8.66 3.94 -8.17
N ASP A 316 -9.11 2.77 -7.73
CA ASP A 316 -8.74 1.48 -8.32
C ASP A 316 -9.19 1.34 -9.78
N ARG A 317 -10.39 1.85 -10.11
CA ARG A 317 -10.89 1.81 -11.50
C ARG A 317 -10.11 2.74 -12.40
N LEU A 318 -9.65 3.89 -11.89
CA LEU A 318 -8.82 4.80 -12.67
C LEU A 318 -7.42 4.19 -12.92
N TYR A 319 -6.78 3.60 -11.91
CA TYR A 319 -5.53 2.86 -12.12
C TYR A 319 -5.72 1.69 -13.10
N GLY A 320 -6.85 0.98 -13.01
CA GLY A 320 -7.25 -0.05 -13.97
C GLY A 320 -7.39 0.50 -15.40
N ALA A 321 -8.06 1.63 -15.60
CA ALA A 321 -8.24 2.27 -16.90
C ALA A 321 -6.89 2.66 -17.54
N LEU A 322 -5.98 3.23 -16.76
CA LEU A 322 -4.64 3.60 -17.22
C LEU A 322 -3.82 2.37 -17.58
N THR A 323 -3.90 1.32 -16.77
CA THR A 323 -3.22 0.04 -17.04
C THR A 323 -3.74 -0.60 -18.32
N VAL A 324 -5.06 -0.67 -18.50
CA VAL A 324 -5.70 -1.17 -19.74
C VAL A 324 -5.25 -0.33 -20.93
N SER A 325 -5.17 0.99 -20.80
CA SER A 325 -4.74 1.88 -21.88
C SER A 325 -3.31 1.59 -22.33
N VAL A 326 -2.37 1.43 -21.39
CA VAL A 326 -0.96 1.09 -21.69
C VAL A 326 -0.86 -0.29 -22.36
N LEU A 327 -1.55 -1.29 -21.82
CA LEU A 327 -1.54 -2.65 -22.37
C LEU A 327 -2.22 -2.74 -23.73
N LEU A 328 -3.24 -1.92 -23.98
CA LEU A 328 -3.91 -1.81 -25.26
C LEU A 328 -2.93 -1.26 -26.31
N VAL A 329 -2.23 -0.17 -26.01
CA VAL A 329 -1.19 0.37 -26.92
C VAL A 329 -0.10 -0.67 -27.20
N TRP A 330 0.35 -1.39 -26.18
CA TRP A 330 1.37 -2.43 -26.34
C TRP A 330 0.89 -3.61 -27.20
N SER A 331 -0.29 -4.17 -26.88
CA SER A 331 -0.86 -5.31 -27.60
C SER A 331 -1.16 -4.98 -29.07
N PHE A 332 -1.75 -3.82 -29.36
CA PHE A 332 -1.94 -3.36 -30.74
C PHE A 332 -0.61 -3.11 -31.45
N GLY A 333 0.38 -2.54 -30.76
CA GLY A 333 1.73 -2.36 -31.30
C GLY A 333 2.34 -3.67 -31.77
N TYR A 334 2.19 -4.75 -31.00
CA TYR A 334 2.68 -6.08 -31.36
C TYR A 334 1.86 -6.72 -32.48
N LEU A 335 0.53 -6.58 -32.47
CA LEU A 335 -0.34 -7.05 -33.57
C LEU A 335 0.05 -6.39 -34.90
N ILE A 336 0.25 -5.08 -34.93
CA ILE A 336 0.70 -4.34 -36.12
C ILE A 336 2.07 -4.86 -36.58
N GLY A 337 2.94 -5.23 -35.64
CA GLY A 337 4.23 -5.85 -35.94
C GLY A 337 4.11 -7.18 -36.68
N LEU A 338 3.14 -8.01 -36.28
CA LEU A 338 2.86 -9.30 -36.94
C LEU A 338 2.27 -9.11 -38.35
N LEU A 339 1.43 -8.09 -38.54
CA LEU A 339 0.78 -7.81 -39.83
C LEU A 339 1.73 -7.23 -40.87
N ARG A 340 2.80 -6.53 -40.43
CA ARG A 340 3.81 -5.95 -41.32
C ARG A 340 4.76 -7.02 -41.86
N ARG A 341 4.35 -7.68 -42.94
CA ARG A 341 5.21 -8.59 -43.72
C ARG A 341 6.34 -7.81 -44.40
N GLY A 342 7.60 -8.22 -44.19
CA GLY A 342 8.77 -7.76 -44.97
C GLY A 342 9.72 -6.74 -44.30
N ARG A 343 9.47 -6.29 -43.07
CA ARG A 343 10.43 -5.53 -42.25
C ARG A 343 10.87 -6.35 -41.06
N ASP A 344 12.09 -6.15 -40.57
CA ASP A 344 12.64 -6.86 -39.41
C ASP A 344 11.68 -6.73 -38.20
N PRO A 345 10.99 -7.82 -37.78
CA PRO A 345 9.97 -7.75 -36.73
C PRO A 345 10.51 -7.19 -35.41
N GLY A 346 11.81 -7.43 -35.14
CA GLY A 346 12.51 -6.92 -33.97
C GLY A 346 12.66 -5.40 -33.91
N GLU A 347 12.77 -4.71 -35.05
CA GLU A 347 12.88 -3.24 -35.07
C GLU A 347 11.57 -2.58 -34.67
N TRP A 348 10.44 -3.10 -35.16
CA TRP A 348 9.13 -2.58 -34.83
C TRP A 348 8.76 -2.84 -33.37
N GLN A 349 8.99 -4.07 -32.88
CA GLN A 349 8.80 -4.40 -31.47
C GLN A 349 9.65 -3.49 -30.58
N GLY A 350 10.89 -3.18 -30.98
CA GLY A 350 11.72 -2.22 -30.28
C GLY A 350 11.13 -0.81 -30.20
N LYS A 351 10.57 -0.31 -31.30
CA LYS A 351 9.86 0.99 -31.30
C LYS A 351 8.64 0.98 -30.39
N VAL A 352 7.87 -0.12 -30.38
CA VAL A 352 6.70 -0.28 -29.49
C VAL A 352 7.14 -0.25 -28.03
N ILE A 353 8.15 -1.02 -27.64
CA ILE A 353 8.64 -1.07 -26.24
C ILE A 353 9.14 0.30 -25.79
N LEU A 354 9.93 1.01 -26.62
CA LEU A 354 10.39 2.36 -26.29
C LEU A 354 9.21 3.33 -26.11
N SER A 355 8.20 3.24 -26.98
CA SER A 355 7.01 4.10 -26.93
C SER A 355 6.15 3.79 -25.69
N VAL A 356 5.95 2.51 -25.37
CA VAL A 356 5.22 2.07 -24.17
C VAL A 356 5.96 2.48 -22.90
N SER A 357 7.29 2.36 -22.87
CA SER A 357 8.12 2.81 -21.74
C SER A 357 7.96 4.31 -21.49
N LEU A 358 7.99 5.13 -22.55
CA LEU A 358 7.77 6.58 -22.43
C LEU A 358 6.33 6.90 -22.04
N LEU A 359 5.34 6.24 -22.63
CA LEU A 359 3.92 6.41 -22.29
C LEU A 359 3.68 6.13 -20.80
N THR A 360 4.19 5.01 -20.29
CA THR A 360 4.09 4.65 -18.87
C THR A 360 4.77 5.68 -17.99
N LEU A 361 5.96 6.16 -18.37
CA LEU A 361 6.65 7.21 -17.63
C LEU A 361 5.83 8.52 -17.58
N VAL A 362 5.25 8.95 -18.70
CA VAL A 362 4.39 10.14 -18.75
C VAL A 362 3.16 9.95 -17.86
N ILE A 363 2.51 8.79 -17.91
CA ILE A 363 1.35 8.50 -17.06
C ILE A 363 1.74 8.54 -15.58
N LEU A 364 2.88 7.98 -15.18
CA LEU A 364 3.35 8.02 -13.79
C LEU A 364 3.66 9.45 -13.33
N LEU A 365 4.23 10.29 -14.20
CA LEU A 365 4.44 11.72 -13.91
C LEU A 365 3.10 12.45 -13.76
N LEU A 366 2.14 12.18 -14.65
CA LEU A 366 0.80 12.77 -14.57
C LEU A 366 0.07 12.37 -13.30
N LEU A 367 0.18 11.10 -12.88
CA LEU A 367 -0.40 10.57 -11.64
C LEU A 367 0.18 11.22 -10.37
N ALA A 368 1.42 11.73 -10.46
CA ALA A 368 2.06 12.46 -9.37
C ALA A 368 1.92 13.99 -9.51
N SER A 369 0.98 14.44 -10.34
CA SER A 369 0.74 15.85 -10.66
C SER A 369 -0.74 16.22 -10.48
N PRO A 370 -1.08 17.53 -10.43
CA PRO A 370 -2.47 17.99 -10.40
C PRO A 370 -3.30 17.66 -11.64
N VAL A 371 -2.68 17.19 -12.72
CA VAL A 371 -3.37 16.91 -13.99
C VAL A 371 -4.22 15.64 -13.86
N LEU A 372 -3.62 14.54 -13.41
CA LEU A 372 -4.28 13.24 -13.28
C LEU A 372 -4.47 12.88 -11.81
N ASP A 373 -5.18 13.76 -11.11
CA ASP A 373 -5.52 13.61 -9.70
C ASP A 373 -6.60 12.54 -9.51
N VAL A 374 -6.15 11.34 -9.15
CA VAL A 374 -7.00 10.15 -8.97
C VAL A 374 -8.08 10.36 -7.91
N TRP A 375 -7.73 11.04 -6.81
CA TRP A 375 -8.63 11.29 -5.70
C TRP A 375 -9.69 12.31 -6.09
N ARG A 376 -9.29 13.44 -6.70
CA ARG A 376 -10.24 14.46 -7.18
C ARG A 376 -11.21 13.91 -8.20
N ILE A 377 -10.73 13.13 -9.19
CA ILE A 377 -11.61 12.52 -10.21
C ILE A 377 -12.63 11.59 -9.57
N SER A 378 -12.21 10.77 -8.61
CA SER A 378 -13.07 9.79 -7.94
C SER A 378 -14.11 10.47 -7.04
N VAL A 379 -13.67 11.42 -6.21
CA VAL A 379 -14.56 12.19 -5.32
C VAL A 379 -15.59 12.97 -6.13
N ASN A 380 -15.15 13.70 -7.16
CA ASN A 380 -16.07 14.47 -8.01
C ASN A 380 -17.09 13.57 -8.70
N SER A 381 -16.68 12.39 -9.18
CA SER A 381 -17.60 11.43 -9.78
C SER A 381 -18.65 10.93 -8.80
N HIS A 382 -18.29 10.69 -7.54
CA HIS A 382 -19.24 10.22 -6.53
C HIS A 382 -20.17 11.34 -6.05
N MET A 383 -19.63 12.53 -5.77
CA MET A 383 -20.43 13.69 -5.36
C MET A 383 -21.39 14.14 -6.47
N ALA A 384 -20.95 14.17 -7.74
CA ALA A 384 -21.84 14.52 -8.85
C ALA A 384 -23.00 13.54 -9.02
N ARG A 385 -22.79 12.25 -8.74
CA ARG A 385 -23.87 11.25 -8.78
C ARG A 385 -24.86 11.43 -7.64
N TYR A 386 -24.39 11.83 -6.46
CA TYR A 386 -25.24 12.15 -5.33
C TYR A 386 -26.10 13.38 -5.62
N HIS A 387 -25.47 14.49 -6.03
CA HIS A 387 -26.20 15.73 -6.33
C HIS A 387 -27.16 15.60 -7.53
N SER A 388 -26.89 14.69 -8.47
CA SER A 388 -27.82 14.38 -9.57
C SER A 388 -28.94 13.40 -9.19
N GLY A 389 -29.02 12.96 -7.93
CA GLY A 389 -30.03 12.03 -7.43
C GLY A 389 -29.87 10.59 -7.96
N LYS A 390 -28.76 10.27 -8.65
CA LYS A 390 -28.49 8.91 -9.16
C LYS A 390 -28.13 7.92 -8.05
N ILE A 391 -27.66 8.43 -6.91
CA ILE A 391 -27.38 7.63 -5.71
C ILE A 391 -27.98 8.34 -4.49
N THR A 392 -28.42 7.57 -3.51
CA THR A 392 -28.96 8.09 -2.25
C THR A 392 -27.85 8.33 -1.20
N ALA A 393 -28.18 9.02 -0.10
CA ALA A 393 -27.25 9.29 1.00
C ALA A 393 -26.62 8.00 1.58
N ASP A 394 -27.38 6.90 1.63
CA ASP A 394 -26.89 5.60 2.12
C ASP A 394 -25.90 4.92 1.16
N GLN A 395 -25.92 5.27 -0.12
CA GLN A 395 -25.05 4.70 -1.15
C GLN A 395 -23.71 5.44 -1.29
N ILE A 396 -23.57 6.64 -0.72
CA ILE A 396 -22.29 7.35 -0.70
C ILE A 396 -21.32 6.63 0.22
N SER A 397 -20.17 6.20 -0.29
CA SER A 397 -19.12 5.59 0.53
C SER A 397 -18.33 6.67 1.29
N LEU A 398 -18.68 6.90 2.56
CA LEU A 398 -17.94 7.78 3.46
C LEU A 398 -16.48 7.31 3.65
N TYR A 399 -16.27 5.99 3.68
CA TYR A 399 -14.94 5.38 3.72
C TYR A 399 -14.06 5.83 2.55
N MET A 400 -14.58 5.79 1.32
CA MET A 400 -13.81 6.21 0.14
C MET A 400 -13.48 7.71 0.18
N LEU A 401 -14.40 8.55 0.63
CA LEU A 401 -14.15 9.99 0.81
C LEU A 401 -13.06 10.23 1.86
N ASP A 402 -13.15 9.59 3.02
CA ASP A 402 -12.11 9.66 4.05
C ASP A 402 -10.73 9.18 3.54
N HIS A 403 -10.74 8.24 2.59
CA HIS A 403 -9.51 7.67 2.01
C HIS A 403 -8.94 8.45 0.82
N SER A 404 -9.59 9.53 0.38
CA SER A 404 -9.23 10.29 -0.82
C SER A 404 -8.51 11.61 -0.54
N GLY A 405 -7.78 11.69 0.58
CA GLY A 405 -6.98 12.87 0.94
C GLY A 405 -7.82 14.15 1.07
N LYS A 406 -7.21 15.28 0.72
CA LYS A 406 -7.84 16.61 0.81
C LYS A 406 -9.16 16.74 0.03
N PRO A 407 -9.29 16.31 -1.25
CA PRO A 407 -10.58 16.35 -1.97
C PRO A 407 -11.68 15.58 -1.23
N GLY A 408 -11.34 14.45 -0.63
CA GLY A 408 -12.28 13.63 0.12
C GLY A 408 -12.73 14.27 1.44
N GLN A 409 -11.81 14.91 2.16
CA GLN A 409 -12.13 15.67 3.38
C GLN A 409 -13.01 16.89 3.11
N GLU A 410 -12.78 17.58 1.99
CA GLU A 410 -13.65 18.67 1.53
C GLU A 410 -15.07 18.15 1.22
N ALA A 411 -15.17 16.99 0.56
CA ALA A 411 -16.46 16.34 0.31
C ALA A 411 -17.18 15.93 1.61
N LEU A 412 -16.48 15.34 2.59
CA LEU A 412 -17.07 15.02 3.89
C LEU A 412 -17.59 16.26 4.62
N LYS A 413 -16.87 17.39 4.56
CA LYS A 413 -17.34 18.66 5.11
C LYS A 413 -18.59 19.14 4.39
N SER A 414 -18.63 19.06 3.06
CA SER A 414 -19.83 19.46 2.30
C SER A 414 -21.06 18.63 2.65
N LEU A 415 -20.91 17.33 2.97
CA LEU A 415 -22.01 16.47 3.39
C LEU A 415 -22.55 16.81 4.80
N ARG A 416 -21.74 17.46 5.64
CA ARG A 416 -22.19 17.93 6.96
C ARG A 416 -23.22 19.05 6.83
N ASP A 417 -23.02 19.90 5.83
CA ASP A 417 -23.86 21.08 5.59
C ASP A 417 -25.06 20.74 4.68
N ASP A 418 -25.19 19.48 4.25
CA ASP A 418 -26.31 18.99 3.43
C ASP A 418 -27.45 18.47 4.31
N GLU A 419 -28.59 19.17 4.30
CA GLU A 419 -29.78 18.80 5.06
C GLU A 419 -30.34 17.43 4.65
N ALA A 420 -30.30 17.08 3.36
CA ALA A 420 -30.83 15.81 2.88
C ALA A 420 -29.95 14.63 3.35
N PHE A 421 -28.65 14.85 3.51
CA PHE A 421 -27.73 13.85 4.04
C PHE A 421 -27.89 13.69 5.56
N THR A 422 -28.01 14.79 6.29
CA THR A 422 -28.00 14.82 7.77
C THR A 422 -29.33 14.42 8.41
N GLN A 423 -30.43 14.41 7.64
CA GLN A 423 -31.74 13.91 8.10
C GLN A 423 -31.69 12.47 8.62
N ASN A 424 -30.87 11.60 8.03
CA ASN A 424 -30.68 10.24 8.52
C ASN A 424 -29.73 10.25 9.73
N ARG A 425 -30.28 10.10 10.95
CA ARG A 425 -29.49 10.09 12.20
C ARG A 425 -28.33 9.09 12.19
N LYS A 426 -28.54 7.89 11.63
CA LYS A 426 -27.48 6.87 11.54
C LYS A 426 -26.35 7.33 10.62
N ARG A 427 -26.69 7.89 9.46
CA ARG A 427 -25.71 8.37 8.47
C ARG A 427 -24.96 9.59 8.94
N ASN A 428 -25.66 10.54 9.59
CA ASN A 428 -25.04 11.70 10.19
C ASN A 428 -24.03 11.31 11.28
N ARG A 429 -24.36 10.29 12.10
CA ARG A 429 -23.44 9.74 13.09
C ARG A 429 -22.19 9.15 12.45
N GLU A 430 -22.33 8.31 11.43
CA GLU A 430 -21.18 7.77 10.70
C GLU A 430 -20.30 8.88 10.08
N LEU A 431 -20.92 9.90 9.49
CA LEU A 431 -20.21 11.07 8.94
C LEU A 431 -19.43 11.82 10.02
N MET A 432 -20.06 12.05 11.19
CA MET A 432 -19.41 12.71 12.31
C MET A 432 -18.23 11.90 12.85
N THR A 433 -18.30 10.56 12.87
CA THR A 433 -17.14 9.71 13.23
C THR A 433 -15.94 9.95 12.31
N PHE A 434 -16.15 10.04 10.99
CA PHE A 434 -15.06 10.36 10.05
C PHE A 434 -14.52 11.78 10.22
N LEU A 435 -15.39 12.75 10.50
CA LEU A 435 -15.00 14.15 10.65
C LEU A 435 -14.35 14.47 12.01
N GLN A 436 -14.69 13.72 13.07
CA GLN A 436 -14.20 13.94 14.44
C GLN A 436 -12.95 13.14 14.77
N ARG A 437 -12.59 12.12 13.97
CA ARG A 437 -11.35 11.32 14.11
C ARG A 437 -10.06 12.15 14.23
N ASN A 438 -10.09 13.39 13.74
CA ASN A 438 -8.99 14.35 13.78
C ASN A 438 -8.97 15.30 15.00
N LYS A 439 -9.90 15.19 15.97
CA LYS A 439 -9.84 15.96 17.21
C LYS A 439 -9.12 15.16 18.30
N VAL A 440 -8.30 15.89 19.06
CA VAL A 440 -7.53 15.48 20.25
C VAL A 440 -8.06 14.20 20.88
N SER A 441 -7.21 13.16 20.95
CA SER A 441 -7.54 11.94 21.68
C SER A 441 -7.98 12.33 23.08
N PRO A 442 -9.22 12.03 23.46
CA PRO A 442 -9.77 12.41 24.74
C PRO A 442 -8.95 11.78 25.87
N THR A 443 -8.74 12.55 26.93
CA THR A 443 -7.98 12.10 28.09
C THR A 443 -8.87 11.27 29.01
N ALA A 444 -8.25 10.48 29.88
CA ALA A 444 -8.97 9.78 30.96
C ALA A 444 -9.79 10.75 31.82
N ASP A 445 -9.31 11.99 31.98
CA ASP A 445 -10.01 13.06 32.71
C ASP A 445 -11.27 13.54 31.99
N ASP A 446 -11.30 13.50 30.65
CA ASP A 446 -12.47 13.87 29.87
C ASP A 446 -13.59 12.83 30.04
N LEU A 447 -13.25 11.54 30.04
CA LEU A 447 -14.18 10.46 30.36
C LEU A 447 -14.73 10.59 31.79
N ALA A 448 -13.86 10.85 32.76
CA ALA A 448 -14.26 11.04 34.15
C ALA A 448 -15.21 12.24 34.38
N ARG A 449 -15.19 13.23 33.47
CA ARG A 449 -16.08 14.40 33.52
C ARG A 449 -17.43 14.15 32.84
N VAL A 450 -17.45 13.42 31.74
CA VAL A 450 -18.65 13.25 30.90
C VAL A 450 -19.49 12.06 31.33
N VAL A 451 -18.85 10.95 31.74
CA VAL A 451 -19.58 9.73 32.10
C VAL A 451 -20.38 9.96 33.37
N MET A 452 -21.68 9.68 33.29
CA MET A 452 -22.58 9.82 34.43
C MET A 452 -22.37 8.66 35.39
N ILE A 453 -22.02 8.96 36.65
CA ILE A 453 -22.00 7.96 37.72
C ILE A 453 -23.41 7.87 38.30
N ALA A 454 -23.99 6.66 38.30
CA ALA A 454 -25.34 6.47 38.81
C ALA A 454 -25.43 6.75 40.33
N PRO A 455 -26.56 7.26 40.82
CA PRO A 455 -26.76 7.44 42.26
C PRO A 455 -26.55 6.15 43.04
N GLY A 456 -25.78 6.20 44.14
CA GLY A 456 -25.45 5.02 44.95
C GLY A 456 -24.25 4.21 44.47
N SER A 457 -23.65 4.56 43.32
CA SER A 457 -22.44 3.90 42.81
C SER A 457 -21.16 4.53 43.38
N GLN A 458 -20.10 3.73 43.49
CA GLN A 458 -18.80 4.19 43.96
C GLN A 458 -18.09 5.00 42.87
N LYS A 459 -17.47 6.12 43.26
CA LYS A 459 -16.68 6.93 42.35
C LYS A 459 -15.34 6.23 42.04
N PRO A 460 -15.01 5.93 40.77
CA PRO A 460 -13.76 5.27 40.42
C PRO A 460 -12.55 6.17 40.63
N ASP A 461 -11.37 5.55 40.73
CA ASP A 461 -10.08 6.22 40.82
C ASP A 461 -9.54 6.60 39.43
N ALA A 462 -8.44 7.39 39.41
CA ALA A 462 -7.81 7.79 38.15
C ALA A 462 -7.23 6.58 37.38
N ALA A 463 -6.82 5.52 38.09
CA ALA A 463 -6.29 4.30 37.47
C ALA A 463 -7.38 3.56 36.68
N PHE A 464 -8.63 3.56 37.14
CA PHE A 464 -9.77 3.04 36.39
C PHE A 464 -9.94 3.77 35.05
N TRP A 465 -10.00 5.11 35.08
CA TRP A 465 -10.22 5.90 33.86
C TRP A 465 -9.06 5.78 32.87
N ALA A 466 -7.82 5.70 33.36
CA ALA A 466 -6.65 5.42 32.54
C ALA A 466 -6.76 4.04 31.86
N PHE A 467 -7.20 3.03 32.61
CA PHE A 467 -7.39 1.67 32.11
C PHE A 467 -8.50 1.58 31.06
N VAL A 468 -9.68 2.16 31.32
CA VAL A 468 -10.81 2.17 30.38
C VAL A 468 -10.36 2.77 29.04
N LYS A 469 -9.71 3.94 29.09
CA LYS A 469 -9.17 4.65 27.93
C LYS A 469 -8.12 3.84 27.15
N GLU A 470 -7.32 3.00 27.79
CA GLU A 470 -6.31 2.17 27.12
C GLU A 470 -6.93 0.94 26.44
N GLN A 471 -8.03 0.42 26.97
CA GLN A 471 -8.54 -0.90 26.60
C GLN A 471 -9.65 -0.85 25.54
N SER A 472 -10.40 0.24 25.45
CA SER A 472 -11.60 0.30 24.62
C SER A 472 -11.40 1.16 23.37
N TYR A 473 -11.44 0.51 22.21
CA TYR A 473 -11.51 1.15 20.88
C TYR A 473 -12.81 1.96 20.67
N SER A 474 -13.78 1.93 21.61
CA SER A 474 -15.12 2.49 21.45
C SER A 474 -15.43 3.71 22.33
N ASP A 475 -14.47 4.16 23.14
CA ASP A 475 -14.70 5.16 24.21
C ASP A 475 -15.00 6.57 23.72
N ASP A 476 -14.75 6.87 22.44
CA ASP A 476 -15.15 8.14 21.84
C ASP A 476 -16.67 8.38 21.98
N SER A 477 -17.46 7.30 22.03
CA SER A 477 -18.91 7.38 22.21
C SER A 477 -19.34 7.78 23.62
N CYS A 478 -18.56 7.47 24.66
CA CYS A 478 -18.92 7.84 26.04
C CYS A 478 -18.61 9.31 26.39
N LEU A 479 -18.02 10.05 25.47
CA LEU A 479 -17.76 11.49 25.60
C LEU A 479 -18.92 12.34 25.09
N GLU A 480 -19.92 11.72 24.49
CA GLU A 480 -21.20 12.40 24.29
C GLU A 480 -21.89 12.54 25.66
N PRO A 481 -22.36 13.75 26.02
CA PRO A 481 -23.14 13.94 27.23
C PRO A 481 -24.32 12.95 27.26
N ASP A 482 -24.55 12.34 28.42
CA ASP A 482 -25.60 11.36 28.65
C ASP A 482 -25.49 10.01 27.92
N ALA A 483 -24.42 9.77 27.16
CA ALA A 483 -24.22 8.54 26.39
C ALA A 483 -23.95 7.30 27.23
N CYS A 484 -23.22 7.48 28.33
CA CYS A 484 -22.76 6.39 29.17
C CYS A 484 -23.10 6.61 30.64
N VAL A 485 -23.44 5.51 31.31
CA VAL A 485 -23.72 5.47 32.75
C VAL A 485 -22.85 4.41 33.40
N LEU A 486 -22.12 4.79 34.43
CA LEU A 486 -21.35 3.88 35.26
C LEU A 486 -22.15 3.47 36.50
N VAL A 487 -22.24 2.17 36.73
CA VAL A 487 -22.96 1.58 37.86
C VAL A 487 -22.05 0.63 38.62
N SER A 488 -22.00 0.75 39.95
CA SER A 488 -21.31 -0.22 40.79
C SER A 488 -22.27 -1.35 41.17
N GLN A 489 -21.94 -2.60 40.85
CA GLN A 489 -22.76 -3.76 41.12
C GLN A 489 -21.87 -4.95 41.49
N ASP A 490 -22.17 -5.62 42.59
CA ASP A 490 -21.53 -6.89 42.96
C ASP A 490 -22.18 -8.01 42.14
N LEU A 491 -21.47 -8.46 41.10
CA LEU A 491 -21.94 -9.47 40.16
C LEU A 491 -21.51 -10.89 40.54
N ASN A 492 -20.57 -11.02 41.48
CA ASN A 492 -19.99 -12.31 41.86
C ASN A 492 -20.33 -12.72 43.31
N GLY A 493 -20.90 -11.81 44.11
CA GLY A 493 -21.33 -12.01 45.49
C GLY A 493 -20.20 -11.97 46.53
N ASP A 494 -19.03 -11.42 46.20
CA ASP A 494 -17.86 -11.34 47.09
C ASP A 494 -17.85 -10.09 48.00
N GLY A 495 -18.85 -9.21 47.85
CA GLY A 495 -18.97 -7.97 48.60
C GLY A 495 -18.11 -6.82 48.07
N GLN A 496 -17.39 -7.00 46.95
CA GLN A 496 -16.63 -5.96 46.24
C GLN A 496 -17.33 -5.65 44.91
N PRO A 497 -17.98 -4.48 44.77
CA PRO A 497 -18.75 -4.21 43.56
C PRO A 497 -17.85 -4.02 42.34
N GLU A 498 -18.17 -4.70 41.25
CA GLU A 498 -17.62 -4.40 39.93
C GLU A 498 -18.18 -3.10 39.37
N GLN A 499 -17.42 -2.47 38.47
CA GLN A 499 -17.83 -1.27 37.75
C GLN A 499 -18.38 -1.67 36.39
N VAL A 500 -19.68 -1.42 36.18
CA VAL A 500 -20.38 -1.72 34.92
C VAL A 500 -20.61 -0.43 34.15
N LEU A 501 -19.96 -0.28 33.00
CA LEU A 501 -20.11 0.85 32.11
C LEU A 501 -21.16 0.52 31.05
N TYR A 502 -22.33 1.14 31.13
CA TYR A 502 -23.40 1.02 30.15
C TYR A 502 -23.21 2.07 29.06
N ASN A 503 -23.10 1.63 27.81
CA ASN A 503 -22.98 2.49 26.64
C ASN A 503 -24.24 2.36 25.77
N PHE A 504 -25.11 3.36 25.86
CA PHE A 504 -26.38 3.40 25.13
C PHE A 504 -26.21 3.77 23.65
N ILE A 505 -25.04 4.25 23.28
CA ILE A 505 -24.71 4.66 21.91
C ILE A 505 -24.33 3.45 21.06
N VAL A 506 -23.59 2.50 21.60
CA VAL A 506 -23.26 1.22 20.92
C VAL A 506 -24.13 0.05 21.35
N ALA A 507 -25.04 0.28 22.31
CA ALA A 507 -25.94 -0.74 22.87
C ALA A 507 -25.18 -1.91 23.52
N GLU A 508 -24.15 -1.61 24.31
CA GLU A 508 -23.35 -2.61 25.02
C GLU A 508 -23.05 -2.16 26.46
N SER A 509 -22.70 -3.11 27.32
CA SER A 509 -22.18 -2.87 28.67
C SER A 509 -20.87 -3.62 28.89
N GLN A 510 -19.91 -2.99 29.54
CA GLN A 510 -18.61 -3.57 29.87
C GLN A 510 -18.46 -3.66 31.39
N VAL A 511 -17.94 -4.79 31.88
CA VAL A 511 -17.76 -5.05 33.30
C VAL A 511 -16.28 -5.03 33.65
N TYR A 512 -15.93 -4.25 34.67
CA TYR A 512 -14.56 -4.08 35.14
C TYR A 512 -14.44 -4.47 36.61
N GLY A 513 -13.39 -5.20 36.92
CA GLY A 513 -13.09 -5.61 38.30
C GLY A 513 -11.60 -5.61 38.58
N LEU A 514 -11.26 -5.53 39.86
CA LEU A 514 -9.88 -5.60 40.32
C LEU A 514 -9.41 -7.05 40.36
N LYS A 515 -8.19 -7.31 39.86
CA LYS A 515 -7.46 -8.57 40.05
C LYS A 515 -6.05 -8.23 40.49
N GLU A 516 -5.64 -8.69 41.67
CA GLU A 516 -4.31 -8.43 42.24
C GLU A 516 -3.95 -6.93 42.28
N GLY A 517 -4.93 -6.06 42.54
CA GLY A 517 -4.76 -4.60 42.61
C GLY A 517 -4.65 -3.89 41.25
N LYS A 518 -4.89 -4.58 40.14
CA LYS A 518 -4.97 -3.98 38.79
C LYS A 518 -6.38 -4.12 38.22
N TRP A 519 -6.83 -3.08 37.53
CA TRP A 519 -8.09 -3.13 36.79
C TRP A 519 -8.00 -4.13 35.64
N THR A 520 -9.07 -4.91 35.47
CA THR A 520 -9.21 -5.88 34.39
C THR A 520 -10.64 -5.84 33.87
N GLN A 521 -10.82 -5.91 32.54
CA GLN A 521 -12.14 -6.15 31.97
C GLN A 521 -12.52 -7.62 32.20
N LYS A 522 -13.64 -7.84 32.86
CA LYS A 522 -14.15 -9.17 33.24
C LYS A 522 -15.12 -9.73 32.21
N ALA A 523 -15.95 -8.87 31.63
CA ALA A 523 -16.99 -9.27 30.69
C ALA A 523 -17.43 -8.10 29.80
N PHE A 524 -18.19 -8.43 28.77
CA PHE A 524 -19.02 -7.49 28.02
C PHE A 524 -20.37 -8.16 27.73
N ALA A 525 -21.41 -7.37 27.53
CA ALA A 525 -22.74 -7.84 27.14
C ALA A 525 -23.39 -6.84 26.19
N ARG A 526 -24.28 -7.30 25.32
CA ARG A 526 -25.13 -6.42 24.51
C ARG A 526 -26.36 -6.02 25.30
N LEU A 527 -26.76 -4.76 25.14
CA LEU A 527 -28.01 -4.26 25.70
C LEU A 527 -29.19 -4.75 24.84
N PRO A 528 -30.33 -5.14 25.46
CA PRO A 528 -31.52 -5.51 24.73
C PRO A 528 -32.03 -4.38 23.82
N ASP A 529 -32.67 -4.74 22.71
CA ASP A 529 -33.29 -3.77 21.82
C ASP A 529 -34.32 -2.91 22.56
N GLY A 530 -34.18 -1.58 22.48
CA GLY A 530 -35.05 -0.63 23.17
C GLY A 530 -34.71 -0.38 24.64
N PHE A 531 -33.66 -1.00 25.18
CA PHE A 531 -33.16 -0.68 26.52
C PHE A 531 -32.56 0.72 26.57
N SER A 532 -33.08 1.58 27.47
CA SER A 532 -32.73 3.00 27.51
C SER A 532 -32.15 3.44 28.85
N LYS A 533 -31.40 4.54 28.83
CA LYS A 533 -30.84 5.18 30.04
C LYS A 533 -31.89 5.44 31.12
N THR A 534 -33.07 5.90 30.73
CA THR A 534 -34.17 6.20 31.66
C THR A 534 -34.68 4.94 32.34
N GLN A 535 -34.78 3.82 31.62
CA GLN A 535 -35.14 2.53 32.21
C GLN A 535 -34.09 2.06 33.22
N LEU A 536 -32.79 2.16 32.90
CA LEU A 536 -31.72 1.82 33.84
C LEU A 536 -31.78 2.68 35.11
N LEU A 537 -31.87 4.01 34.96
CA LEU A 537 -31.94 4.92 36.11
C LEU A 537 -33.20 4.70 36.96
N HIS A 538 -34.33 4.39 36.35
CA HIS A 538 -35.56 4.06 37.07
C HIS A 538 -35.49 2.69 37.76
N ALA A 539 -34.76 1.73 37.21
CA ALA A 539 -34.48 0.46 37.87
C ALA A 539 -33.59 0.67 39.11
N ILE A 540 -32.54 1.50 38.99
CA ILE A 540 -31.64 1.85 40.11
C ILE A 540 -32.41 2.57 41.22
N ALA A 541 -33.15 3.63 40.90
CA ALA A 541 -33.92 4.38 41.89
C ALA A 541 -35.00 3.53 42.57
N GLY A 542 -35.61 2.61 41.81
CA GLY A 542 -36.60 1.67 42.33
C GLY A 542 -36.03 0.44 43.05
N HIS A 543 -34.70 0.32 43.21
CA HIS A 543 -34.03 -0.86 43.77
C HIS A 543 -34.42 -2.18 43.05
N ARG A 544 -34.59 -2.11 41.72
CA ARG A 544 -34.95 -3.23 40.84
C ARG A 544 -33.80 -3.69 39.94
N LEU A 545 -32.62 -3.11 40.09
CA LEU A 545 -31.42 -3.59 39.41
C LEU A 545 -30.82 -4.72 40.25
N ASP A 546 -30.77 -5.93 39.69
CA ASP A 546 -30.27 -7.13 40.36
C ASP A 546 -29.35 -7.92 39.42
N SER A 547 -28.57 -8.84 39.98
CA SER A 547 -27.74 -9.78 39.24
C SER A 547 -28.43 -11.14 39.17
N ALA A 548 -28.41 -11.78 38.00
CA ALA A 548 -28.90 -13.14 37.84
C ALA A 548 -27.73 -14.13 37.75
N PRO A 549 -27.80 -15.31 38.38
CA PRO A 549 -26.80 -16.34 38.18
C PRO A 549 -26.84 -16.83 36.72
N LYS A 550 -25.68 -17.18 36.15
CA LYS A 550 -25.63 -17.84 34.84
C LYS A 550 -26.50 -19.10 34.85
N ALA A 551 -27.29 -19.30 33.79
CA ALA A 551 -28.20 -20.45 33.66
C ALA A 551 -27.44 -21.79 33.70
N TRP A 552 -26.22 -21.79 33.16
CA TRP A 552 -25.35 -22.94 33.08
C TRP A 552 -24.08 -22.68 33.90
N ARG A 553 -23.57 -23.74 34.54
CA ARG A 553 -22.38 -23.69 35.39
C ARG A 553 -21.16 -24.19 34.63
N ASP A 554 -19.99 -23.71 35.04
CA ASP A 554 -18.72 -24.24 34.54
C ASP A 554 -18.49 -25.69 34.99
N ILE A 555 -17.68 -26.41 34.23
CA ILE A 555 -17.35 -27.82 34.50
C ILE A 555 -16.12 -27.88 35.40
N ILE A 556 -16.13 -28.80 36.36
CA ILE A 556 -14.95 -29.09 37.20
C ILE A 556 -14.43 -30.48 36.86
N VAL A 557 -13.15 -30.58 36.48
CA VAL A 557 -12.44 -31.85 36.25
C VAL A 557 -11.23 -31.90 37.18
N ASP A 558 -11.21 -32.84 38.13
CA ASP A 558 -10.14 -33.01 39.11
C ASP A 558 -9.75 -31.73 39.88
N GLY A 559 -10.74 -30.90 40.21
CA GLY A 559 -10.55 -29.62 40.91
C GLY A 559 -10.07 -28.47 40.02
N GLN A 560 -9.83 -28.71 38.73
CA GLN A 560 -9.59 -27.66 37.74
C GLN A 560 -10.92 -27.20 37.12
N ARG A 561 -11.13 -25.88 37.12
CA ARG A 561 -12.29 -25.25 36.47
C ARG A 561 -12.05 -25.20 34.96
N LEU A 562 -13.01 -25.70 34.21
CA LEU A 562 -13.09 -25.58 32.76
C LEU A 562 -14.22 -24.60 32.44
N ASP A 563 -13.84 -23.40 32.01
CA ASP A 563 -14.78 -22.32 31.67
C ASP A 563 -15.64 -22.73 30.48
N VAL A 564 -16.96 -22.56 30.60
CA VAL A 564 -17.92 -22.88 29.53
C VAL A 564 -18.44 -21.58 28.93
N ASP A 565 -18.08 -21.32 27.68
CA ASP A 565 -18.58 -20.19 26.90
C ASP A 565 -19.84 -20.58 26.10
N TYR A 566 -20.90 -19.78 26.21
CA TYR A 566 -22.18 -20.02 25.53
C TYR A 566 -22.30 -19.19 24.25
N TYR A 567 -22.76 -19.81 23.16
CA TYR A 567 -23.07 -19.12 21.92
C TYR A 567 -24.57 -18.78 21.87
N ASN A 568 -24.89 -17.48 21.73
CA ASN A 568 -26.24 -16.93 21.55
C ASN A 568 -27.22 -17.12 22.72
N GLU A 569 -26.94 -16.49 23.86
CA GLU A 569 -27.99 -16.03 24.78
C GLU A 569 -28.02 -14.49 24.80
#